data_AF-A0AAE1EM04-F1
#
_entry.id   AF-A0AAE1EM04-F1
#
_cell.length_a   1.000
_cell.length_b   1.000
_cell.length_c   1.000
_cell.angle_alpha   90.00
_cell.angle_beta   90.00
_cell.angle_gamma   90.00
#
_symmetry.space_group_name_H-M   'P 1'
#
loop_
_entity.id
_entity.type
_entity.pdbx_description
1 polymer ?
#
loop_
_entity_poly.entity_id
_entity_poly.type
_entity_poly.pdbx_seq_one_letter_code
_entity_poly.pdbx_strand_id
1 'polypeptide(L)'
;MLSEGRREGLRLSLNRSLSEPGEASGEAAVRCPVSLPHLLAPQVVSMPASPCGESATLQRSLLLRRARALQPAEVARKLTKTKPRNFLLVDLRPFIAYNLRHIRSAINLNCSDRFNRKRLQLRRASVVDLAASPCGRDLLKKRCYKEIIVYDDSTTDLEALPPHHPVYLVLNALLEDNREPLLLK
;
A
#
# COMPACT_ATOMS: atom_id res chain seq x y z
N MET A 1 -24.27 43.64 20.57
CA MET A 1 -23.66 43.96 19.27
C MET A 1 -23.21 42.67 18.63
N LEU A 2 -24.03 42.13 17.73
CA LEU A 2 -23.75 40.90 16.96
C LEU A 2 -23.13 41.34 15.63
N SER A 3 -21.91 40.89 15.35
CA SER A 3 -21.24 41.14 14.06
C SER A 3 -21.36 39.89 13.20
N GLU A 4 -22.13 39.99 12.12
CA GLU A 4 -22.33 38.96 11.11
C GLU A 4 -21.09 38.85 10.21
N GLY A 5 -20.37 37.72 10.32
CA GLY A 5 -19.27 37.39 9.43
C GLY A 5 -19.77 36.91 8.07
N ARG A 6 -19.88 37.84 7.10
CA ARG A 6 -20.16 37.62 5.68
C ARG A 6 -19.10 36.69 5.06
N ARG A 7 -19.49 35.48 4.62
CA ARG A 7 -18.60 34.57 3.87
C ARG A 7 -18.64 34.94 2.39
N GLU A 8 -17.68 35.76 1.94
CA GLU A 8 -17.50 36.03 0.52
C GLU A 8 -16.95 34.79 -0.19
N GLY A 9 -17.62 34.42 -1.28
CA GLY A 9 -17.35 33.21 -2.06
C GLY A 9 -15.96 33.22 -2.69
N LEU A 10 -15.30 32.06 -2.63
CA LEU A 10 -14.08 31.78 -3.40
C LEU A 10 -14.41 31.77 -4.89
N ARG A 11 -14.25 32.92 -5.54
CA ARG A 11 -14.41 33.07 -6.98
C ARG A 11 -13.15 32.57 -7.68
N LEU A 12 -13.16 31.32 -8.14
CA LEU A 12 -12.07 30.75 -8.91
C LEU A 12 -12.11 31.33 -10.34
N SER A 13 -11.08 32.11 -10.69
CA SER A 13 -10.86 32.61 -12.05
C SER A 13 -10.43 31.46 -12.96
N LEU A 14 -11.39 30.87 -13.67
CA LEU A 14 -11.15 29.90 -14.74
C LEU A 14 -10.63 30.62 -15.99
N ASN A 15 -9.33 30.88 -16.05
CA ASN A 15 -8.66 31.14 -17.32
C ASN A 15 -8.38 29.79 -18.00
N ARG A 16 -9.31 29.32 -18.84
CA ARG A 16 -9.04 28.28 -19.83
C ARG A 16 -9.31 28.88 -21.20
N SER A 17 -8.21 29.17 -21.90
CA SER A 17 -8.21 29.50 -23.32
C SER A 17 -8.87 28.37 -24.11
N LEU A 18 -10.00 28.67 -24.74
CA LEU A 18 -10.60 27.85 -25.77
C LEU A 18 -9.87 28.15 -27.07
N SER A 19 -9.27 27.14 -27.69
CA SER A 19 -8.80 27.22 -29.08
C SER A 19 -9.81 26.48 -29.95
N GLU A 20 -10.57 27.23 -30.74
CA GLU A 20 -11.42 26.70 -31.81
C GLU A 20 -10.61 26.61 -33.12
N PRO A 21 -10.67 25.50 -33.87
CA PRO A 21 -10.41 25.50 -35.30
C PRO A 21 -11.74 25.66 -36.06
N GLY A 22 -11.80 26.66 -36.93
CA GLY A 22 -12.99 27.08 -37.64
C GLY A 22 -13.55 26.08 -38.66
N GLU A 23 -14.85 26.24 -38.93
CA GLU A 23 -15.58 25.55 -39.97
C GLU A 23 -15.27 26.16 -41.35
N ALA A 24 -15.06 25.28 -42.34
CA ALA A 24 -15.21 25.62 -43.76
C ALA A 24 -16.02 24.51 -44.43
N SER A 25 -17.24 24.88 -44.81
CA SER A 25 -18.17 24.17 -45.68
C SER A 25 -17.62 23.97 -47.09
N GLY A 26 -17.99 22.86 -47.75
CA GLY A 26 -17.90 22.73 -49.21
C GLY A 26 -17.67 21.31 -49.73
N GLU A 27 -18.68 20.76 -50.38
CA GLU A 27 -18.68 19.49 -51.12
C GLU A 27 -17.64 19.46 -52.25
N ALA A 28 -17.00 18.29 -52.47
CA ALA A 28 -16.79 17.73 -53.82
C ALA A 28 -16.16 16.34 -53.73
N ALA A 29 -16.82 15.38 -54.36
CA ALA A 29 -16.34 14.03 -54.60
C ALA A 29 -15.15 14.03 -55.58
N VAL A 30 -14.06 13.31 -55.23
CA VAL A 30 -13.14 12.75 -56.22
C VAL A 30 -12.72 11.36 -55.76
N ARG A 31 -13.15 10.35 -56.53
CA ARG A 31 -12.65 8.98 -56.46
C ARG A 31 -11.25 8.96 -57.07
N CYS A 32 -10.26 8.45 -56.32
CA CYS A 32 -8.94 8.11 -56.86
C CYS A 32 -8.74 6.59 -56.70
N PRO A 33 -8.55 5.83 -57.80
CA PRO A 33 -8.13 4.44 -57.74
C PRO A 33 -6.61 4.38 -57.95
N VAL A 34 -5.80 4.12 -56.92
CA VAL A 34 -4.41 3.71 -57.15
C VAL A 34 -3.94 2.72 -56.08
N SER A 35 -3.44 1.61 -56.59
CA SER A 35 -2.88 0.43 -55.96
C SER A 35 -1.82 0.67 -54.87
N LEU A 36 -1.81 -0.20 -53.85
CA LEU A 36 -0.78 -0.32 -52.83
C LEU A 36 0.62 -0.57 -53.43
N PRO A 37 1.65 0.12 -52.93
CA PRO A 37 2.93 -0.51 -52.63
C PRO A 37 3.04 -0.75 -51.12
N HIS A 38 3.46 -1.96 -50.78
CA HIS A 38 3.76 -2.42 -49.44
C HIS A 38 4.93 -1.59 -48.86
N LEU A 39 4.62 -0.49 -48.17
CA LEU A 39 5.59 0.30 -47.42
C LEU A 39 5.79 -0.36 -46.06
N LEU A 40 7.00 -0.89 -45.88
CA LEU A 40 7.54 -1.45 -44.64
C LEU A 40 7.17 -0.57 -43.44
N ALA A 41 6.35 -1.12 -42.54
CA ALA A 41 6.07 -0.49 -41.26
C ALA A 41 7.41 -0.27 -40.51
N PRO A 42 7.69 0.93 -39.99
CA PRO A 42 8.77 1.08 -39.03
C PRO A 42 8.41 0.23 -37.82
N GLN A 43 9.28 -0.74 -37.51
CA GLN A 43 9.22 -1.52 -36.28
C GLN A 43 9.24 -0.53 -35.12
N VAL A 44 8.07 -0.28 -34.52
CA VAL A 44 7.99 0.37 -33.22
C VAL A 44 8.52 -0.65 -32.23
N VAL A 45 9.85 -0.68 -32.07
CA VAL A 45 10.48 -1.45 -31.01
C VAL A 45 10.01 -0.80 -29.72
N SER A 46 9.04 -1.45 -29.07
CA SER A 46 8.60 -1.06 -27.75
C SER A 46 9.82 -0.98 -26.85
N MET A 47 10.04 0.19 -26.26
CA MET A 47 11.09 0.40 -25.26
C MET A 47 11.01 -0.73 -24.21
N PRO A 48 12.14 -1.28 -23.75
CA PRO A 48 12.15 -2.27 -22.68
C PRO A 48 11.39 -1.72 -21.47
N ALA A 49 10.62 -2.60 -20.81
CA ALA A 49 9.88 -2.23 -19.61
C ALA A 49 10.84 -1.54 -18.63
N SER A 50 10.47 -0.32 -18.21
CA SER A 50 11.24 0.51 -17.30
C SER A 50 11.83 -0.31 -16.14
N PRO A 51 13.09 -0.06 -15.71
CA PRO A 51 13.82 -0.89 -14.71
C PRO A 51 13.19 -0.91 -13.30
N CYS A 52 12.03 -0.28 -13.10
CA CYS A 52 11.29 -0.31 -11.85
C CYS A 52 10.81 -1.72 -11.42
N GLY A 53 10.81 -2.71 -12.33
CA GLY A 53 10.44 -4.10 -12.01
C GLY A 53 11.45 -4.83 -11.12
N GLU A 54 12.75 -4.55 -11.29
CA GLU A 54 13.82 -5.26 -10.57
C GLU A 54 13.79 -4.98 -9.05
N SER A 55 13.44 -3.76 -8.67
CA SER A 55 13.35 -3.40 -7.25
C SER A 55 12.21 -4.18 -6.56
N ALA A 56 11.08 -4.38 -7.23
CA ALA A 56 9.95 -5.11 -6.70
C ALA A 56 10.23 -6.62 -6.56
N THR A 57 10.94 -7.22 -7.51
CA THR A 57 11.33 -8.64 -7.45
C THR A 57 12.38 -8.89 -6.37
N LEU A 58 13.35 -7.98 -6.19
CA LEU A 58 14.34 -8.05 -5.11
C LEU A 58 13.72 -7.87 -3.72
N GLN A 59 12.78 -6.93 -3.56
CA GLN A 59 12.05 -6.76 -2.30
C GLN A 59 11.26 -8.02 -1.94
N ARG A 60 10.59 -8.62 -2.94
CA ARG A 60 9.85 -9.87 -2.75
C ARG A 60 10.77 -11.00 -2.31
N SER A 61 11.89 -11.23 -3.01
CA SER A 61 12.82 -12.30 -2.65
C SER A 61 13.42 -12.12 -1.25
N LEU A 62 13.71 -10.86 -0.86
CA LEU A 62 14.18 -10.55 0.49
C LEU A 62 13.10 -10.84 1.54
N LEU A 63 11.84 -10.48 1.27
CA LEU A 63 10.73 -10.75 2.16
C LEU A 63 10.57 -12.24 2.39
N LEU A 64 10.54 -13.04 1.34
CA LEU A 64 10.36 -14.49 1.44
C LEU A 64 11.53 -15.17 2.16
N ARG A 65 12.75 -14.63 2.02
CA ARG A 65 13.93 -15.13 2.74
C ARG A 65 13.90 -14.82 4.24
N ARG A 66 13.30 -13.70 4.65
CA ARG A 66 13.42 -13.17 6.03
C ARG A 66 12.15 -13.30 6.85
N ALA A 67 10.98 -13.13 6.23
CA ALA A 67 9.70 -13.33 6.88
C ALA A 67 9.40 -14.82 6.97
N ARG A 68 8.72 -15.24 8.05
CA ARG A 68 8.34 -16.65 8.25
C ARG A 68 6.88 -16.75 8.64
N ALA A 69 6.22 -17.83 8.24
CA ALA A 69 4.90 -18.16 8.73
C ALA A 69 4.98 -18.88 10.08
N LEU A 70 4.03 -18.61 10.98
CA LEU A 70 3.83 -19.25 12.26
C LEU A 70 2.47 -19.91 12.32
N GLN A 71 2.41 -21.08 12.94
CA GLN A 71 1.16 -21.77 13.20
C GLN A 71 0.43 -21.18 14.42
N PRO A 72 -0.91 -21.26 14.48
CA PRO A 72 -1.68 -20.79 15.63
C PRO A 72 -1.25 -21.45 16.94
N ALA A 73 -0.93 -22.74 16.91
CA ALA A 73 -0.45 -23.47 18.09
C ALA A 73 0.87 -22.91 18.63
N GLU A 74 1.77 -22.44 17.76
CA GLU A 74 3.04 -21.84 18.17
C GLU A 74 2.83 -20.48 18.84
N VAL A 75 1.95 -19.65 18.28
CA VAL A 75 1.59 -18.36 18.87
C VAL A 75 0.89 -18.56 20.21
N ALA A 76 -0.06 -19.50 20.30
CA ALA A 76 -0.72 -19.84 21.57
C ALA A 76 0.29 -20.23 22.66
N ARG A 77 1.26 -21.10 22.32
CA ARG A 77 2.37 -21.47 23.22
C ARG A 77 3.24 -20.27 23.59
N LYS A 78 3.53 -19.35 22.67
CA LYS A 78 4.27 -18.12 22.97
C LYS A 78 3.47 -17.20 23.91
N LEU A 79 2.14 -17.16 23.79
CA LEU A 79 1.27 -16.31 24.59
C LEU A 79 1.07 -16.80 26.03
N THR A 80 1.16 -18.11 26.28
CA THR A 80 0.95 -18.73 27.60
C THR A 80 2.23 -18.88 28.43
N LYS A 81 3.41 -18.69 27.84
CA LYS A 81 4.68 -18.69 28.60
C LYS A 81 4.68 -17.59 29.66
N THR A 82 5.16 -17.93 30.86
CA THR A 82 5.29 -17.02 32.02
C THR A 82 6.48 -16.06 31.91
N LYS A 83 7.40 -16.31 30.98
CA LYS A 83 8.56 -15.44 30.71
C LYS A 83 8.11 -14.12 30.07
N PRO A 84 8.86 -13.01 30.27
CA PRO A 84 8.60 -11.78 29.55
C PRO A 84 8.60 -12.04 28.05
N ARG A 85 7.60 -11.47 27.37
CA ARG A 85 7.44 -11.64 25.92
C ARG A 85 8.59 -10.96 25.20
N ASN A 86 9.18 -11.67 24.25
CA ASN A 86 10.24 -11.18 23.37
C ASN A 86 9.71 -10.75 21.98
N PHE A 87 8.38 -10.65 21.82
CA PHE A 87 7.72 -10.33 20.56
C PHE A 87 6.57 -9.35 20.75
N LEU A 88 6.20 -8.65 19.68
CA LEU A 88 4.94 -7.91 19.58
C LEU A 88 3.96 -8.63 18.68
N LEU A 89 2.67 -8.40 18.92
CA LEU A 89 1.58 -8.91 18.09
C LEU A 89 0.84 -7.75 17.45
N VAL A 90 0.57 -7.85 16.16
CA VAL A 90 0.05 -6.77 15.33
C VAL A 90 -1.16 -7.28 14.55
N ASP A 91 -2.28 -6.59 14.70
CA ASP A 91 -3.54 -6.85 14.00
C ASP A 91 -3.70 -5.86 12.84
N LEU A 92 -3.81 -6.36 11.60
CA LEU A 92 -3.99 -5.53 10.40
C LEU A 92 -5.45 -5.38 9.96
N ARG A 93 -6.38 -5.98 10.68
CA ARG A 93 -7.80 -5.94 10.32
C ARG A 93 -8.38 -4.55 10.56
N PRO A 94 -9.52 -4.22 9.91
CA PRO A 94 -10.22 -2.97 10.16
C PRO A 94 -10.48 -2.75 11.65
N PHE A 95 -10.44 -1.49 12.09
CA PHE A 95 -10.63 -1.10 13.49
C PHE A 95 -11.88 -1.71 14.14
N ILE A 96 -12.97 -1.82 13.37
CA ILE A 96 -14.20 -2.47 13.84
C ILE A 96 -13.98 -3.95 14.15
N ALA A 97 -13.33 -4.70 13.26
CA ALA A 97 -13.03 -6.12 13.48
C ALA A 97 -12.09 -6.34 14.66
N TYR A 98 -11.09 -5.46 14.83
CA TYR A 98 -10.19 -5.47 15.98
C TYR A 98 -10.96 -5.26 17.31
N ASN A 99 -11.84 -4.25 17.38
CA ASN A 99 -12.58 -3.95 18.61
C ASN A 99 -13.62 -5.02 18.95
N LEU A 100 -14.21 -5.68 17.94
CA LEU A 100 -15.13 -6.79 18.18
C LEU A 100 -14.42 -7.97 18.86
N ARG A 101 -13.24 -8.33 18.38
CA ARG A 101 -12.39 -9.37 18.96
C ARG A 101 -10.99 -9.24 18.40
N HIS A 102 -9.97 -9.37 19.24
CA HIS A 102 -8.58 -9.47 18.80
C HIS A 102 -7.80 -10.37 19.74
N ILE A 103 -6.65 -10.86 19.29
CA ILE A 103 -5.76 -11.64 20.15
C ILE A 103 -5.24 -10.72 21.26
N ARG A 104 -5.29 -11.20 22.52
CA ARG A 104 -4.90 -10.43 23.71
C ARG A 104 -3.54 -9.75 23.53
N SER A 105 -3.51 -8.45 23.80
CA SER A 105 -2.35 -7.54 23.69
C SER A 105 -1.83 -7.30 22.27
N ALA A 106 -2.61 -7.60 21.23
CA ALA A 106 -2.28 -7.17 19.87
C ALA A 106 -2.39 -5.63 19.76
N ILE A 107 -1.57 -5.05 18.89
CA ILE A 107 -1.63 -3.64 18.51
C ILE A 107 -2.35 -3.55 17.16
N ASN A 108 -3.44 -2.81 17.08
CA ASN A 108 -4.09 -2.54 15.80
C ASN A 108 -3.28 -1.55 14.97
N LEU A 109 -3.04 -1.88 13.71
CA LEU A 109 -2.53 -0.94 12.70
C LEU A 109 -3.65 -0.57 11.74
N ASN A 110 -3.81 0.74 11.52
CA ASN A 110 -4.70 1.31 10.51
C ASN A 110 -4.05 1.18 9.13
N CYS A 111 -3.86 -0.05 8.66
CA CYS A 111 -3.29 -0.34 7.34
C CYS A 111 -4.31 -0.98 6.38
N SER A 112 -5.58 -1.10 6.79
CA SER A 112 -6.67 -1.59 5.95
C SER A 112 -7.22 -0.50 5.02
N ASP A 113 -7.15 0.76 5.41
CA ASP A 113 -7.64 1.88 4.61
C ASP A 113 -6.71 2.20 3.43
N ARG A 114 -7.29 2.76 2.36
CA ARG A 114 -6.55 3.06 1.11
C ARG A 114 -5.47 4.12 1.31
N PHE A 115 -5.72 5.09 2.18
CA PHE A 115 -4.86 6.26 2.35
C PHE A 115 -3.56 5.89 3.06
N ASN A 116 -3.65 5.17 4.18
CA ASN A 116 -2.52 4.71 4.96
C ASN A 116 -1.67 3.70 4.20
N ARG A 117 -2.30 2.78 3.45
CA ARG A 117 -1.55 1.90 2.52
C ARG A 117 -0.72 2.68 1.53
N LYS A 118 -1.32 3.71 0.90
CA LYS A 118 -0.59 4.54 -0.07
C LYS A 118 0.54 5.33 0.59
N ARG A 119 0.32 5.87 1.79
CA ARG A 119 1.37 6.56 2.56
C ARG A 119 2.52 5.63 2.94
N LEU A 120 2.23 4.42 3.40
CA LEU A 120 3.24 3.42 3.74
C LEU A 120 4.04 3.00 2.50
N GLN A 121 3.35 2.72 1.39
CA GLN A 121 3.97 2.37 0.11
C GLN A 121 4.90 3.47 -0.40
N LEU A 122 4.51 4.74 -0.26
CA LEU A 122 5.31 5.91 -0.65
C LEU A 122 6.34 6.32 0.42
N ARG A 123 6.51 5.55 1.50
CA ARG A 123 7.41 5.88 2.63
C ARG A 123 7.11 7.23 3.31
N ARG A 124 5.87 7.70 3.22
CA ARG A 124 5.35 8.93 3.87
C ARG A 124 4.71 8.65 5.24
N ALA A 125 4.65 7.39 5.63
CA ALA A 125 4.27 6.93 6.96
C ALA A 125 5.08 5.68 7.28
N SER A 126 5.43 5.52 8.55
CA SER A 126 6.06 4.31 9.09
C SER A 126 5.02 3.39 9.74
N VAL A 127 5.41 2.17 10.09
CA VAL A 127 4.56 1.25 10.87
C VAL A 127 4.15 1.86 12.22
N VAL A 128 5.03 2.69 12.81
CA VAL A 128 4.73 3.42 14.05
C VAL A 128 3.57 4.40 13.84
N ASP A 129 3.55 5.13 12.72
CA ASP A 129 2.51 6.14 12.45
C ASP A 129 1.13 5.52 12.19
N LEU A 130 1.09 4.25 11.81
CA LEU A 130 -0.14 3.51 11.53
C LEU A 130 -0.77 2.89 12.77
N ALA A 131 -0.07 2.85 13.90
CA ALA A 131 -0.64 2.25 15.11
C ALA A 131 -1.80 3.10 15.66
N ALA A 132 -2.94 2.45 15.85
CA ALA A 132 -4.18 3.12 16.24
C ALA A 132 -4.14 3.68 17.66
N SER A 133 -3.44 3.00 18.58
CA SER A 133 -3.34 3.41 19.98
C SER A 133 -2.01 4.13 20.28
N PRO A 134 -1.99 5.19 21.12
CA PRO A 134 -0.75 5.86 21.54
C PRO A 134 0.24 4.91 22.21
N CYS A 135 -0.26 4.02 23.09
CA CYS A 135 0.57 3.01 23.75
C CYS A 135 1.24 2.05 22.74
N GLY A 136 0.50 1.63 21.69
CA GLY A 136 1.06 0.80 20.62
C GLY A 136 2.13 1.52 19.82
N ARG A 137 1.93 2.81 19.53
CA ARG A 137 2.94 3.67 18.89
C ARG A 137 4.23 3.72 19.71
N ASP A 138 4.14 3.92 21.02
CA ASP A 138 5.30 3.98 21.90
C ASP A 138 6.08 2.66 21.93
N LEU A 139 5.39 1.53 21.97
CA LEU A 139 6.02 0.20 21.93
C LEU A 139 6.79 -0.04 20.63
N LEU A 140 6.20 0.32 19.49
CA LEU A 140 6.86 0.18 18.18
C LEU A 140 8.05 1.14 18.06
N LYS A 141 7.91 2.37 18.56
CA LYS A 141 8.95 3.41 18.53
C LYS A 141 10.18 3.05 19.34
N LYS A 142 10.01 2.45 20.52
CA LYS A 142 11.13 2.05 21.41
C LYS A 142 12.07 1.01 20.81
N ARG A 143 11.60 0.29 19.79
CA ARG A 143 12.33 -0.77 19.10
C ARG A 143 12.89 -1.90 19.96
N CYS A 144 12.35 -2.13 21.15
CA CYS A 144 12.79 -3.21 22.06
C CYS A 144 12.49 -4.64 21.56
N TYR A 145 11.58 -4.80 20.60
CA TYR A 145 11.13 -6.11 20.13
C TYR A 145 11.61 -6.38 18.71
N LYS A 146 12.49 -7.36 18.55
CA LYS A 146 12.99 -7.76 17.22
C LYS A 146 11.92 -8.55 16.46
N GLU A 147 11.29 -9.51 17.13
CA GLU A 147 10.20 -10.33 16.58
C GLU A 147 8.88 -9.57 16.59
N ILE A 148 8.21 -9.51 15.43
CA ILE A 148 6.88 -8.90 15.29
C ILE A 148 5.98 -9.88 14.54
N ILE A 149 4.95 -10.37 15.21
CA ILE A 149 3.96 -11.28 14.66
C ILE A 149 2.79 -10.45 14.11
N VAL A 150 2.45 -10.67 12.85
CA VAL A 150 1.42 -9.96 12.10
C VAL A 150 0.32 -10.95 11.73
N TYR A 151 -0.94 -10.53 11.80
CA TYR A 151 -2.07 -11.34 11.37
C TYR A 151 -3.20 -10.50 10.76
N ASP A 152 -3.99 -11.13 9.90
CA ASP A 152 -5.26 -10.63 9.40
C ASP A 152 -6.31 -11.76 9.40
N ASP A 153 -7.43 -11.60 8.69
CA ASP A 153 -8.51 -12.61 8.66
C ASP A 153 -8.26 -13.74 7.65
N SER A 154 -7.45 -13.55 6.61
CA SER A 154 -7.49 -14.42 5.42
C SER A 154 -6.14 -14.75 4.79
N THR A 155 -5.03 -14.16 5.23
CA THR A 155 -3.72 -14.41 4.63
C THR A 155 -3.15 -15.72 5.15
N THR A 156 -3.08 -16.72 4.27
CA THR A 156 -2.52 -18.04 4.58
C THR A 156 -1.13 -18.27 4.00
N ASP A 157 -0.78 -17.54 2.93
CA ASP A 157 0.44 -17.73 2.15
C ASP A 157 1.16 -16.41 1.89
N LEU A 158 2.47 -16.36 2.18
CA LEU A 158 3.32 -15.21 1.89
C LEU A 158 3.67 -15.12 0.41
N GLU A 159 3.78 -16.26 -0.27
CA GLU A 159 4.24 -16.36 -1.67
C GLU A 159 3.19 -15.82 -2.65
N ALA A 160 1.91 -15.94 -2.31
CA ALA A 160 0.80 -15.41 -3.12
C ALA A 160 0.45 -13.94 -2.84
N LEU A 161 1.13 -13.25 -1.91
CA LEU A 161 0.73 -11.90 -1.50
C LEU A 161 0.91 -10.84 -2.60
N PRO A 162 -0.13 -10.08 -2.97
CA PRO A 162 0.01 -8.94 -3.86
C PRO A 162 0.86 -7.81 -3.24
N PRO A 163 1.60 -7.03 -4.04
CA PRO A 163 2.49 -5.98 -3.53
C PRO A 163 1.77 -4.81 -2.84
N HIS A 164 0.46 -4.67 -3.07
CA HIS A 164 -0.39 -3.66 -2.45
C HIS A 164 -1.19 -4.20 -1.26
N HIS A 165 -1.02 -5.47 -0.91
CA HIS A 165 -1.71 -6.10 0.22
C HIS A 165 -1.19 -5.51 1.55
N PRO A 166 -2.07 -5.23 2.55
CA PRO A 166 -1.66 -4.66 3.83
C PRO A 166 -0.52 -5.45 4.50
N VAL A 167 -0.66 -6.79 4.53
CA VAL A 167 0.37 -7.69 5.07
C VAL A 167 1.70 -7.48 4.35
N TYR A 168 1.72 -7.50 3.02
CA TYR A 168 2.96 -7.33 2.25
C TYR A 168 3.65 -5.99 2.54
N LEU A 169 2.88 -4.89 2.59
CA LEU A 169 3.42 -3.56 2.86
C LEU A 169 4.02 -3.48 4.27
N VAL A 170 3.32 -4.02 5.27
CA VAL A 170 3.77 -4.01 6.67
C VAL A 170 5.00 -4.90 6.85
N LEU A 171 5.00 -6.12 6.32
CA LEU A 171 6.16 -7.02 6.41
C LEU A 171 7.42 -6.37 5.81
N ASN A 172 7.31 -5.72 4.64
CA ASN A 172 8.44 -5.01 4.04
C ASN A 172 8.91 -3.82 4.87
N ALA A 173 7.99 -2.99 5.37
CA ALA A 173 8.34 -1.86 6.22
C ALA A 173 9.05 -2.32 7.52
N LEU A 174 8.63 -3.44 8.09
CA LEU A 174 9.29 -4.05 9.24
C LEU A 174 10.71 -4.56 8.90
N LEU A 175 10.91 -5.16 7.73
CA LEU A 175 12.24 -5.63 7.29
C LEU A 175 13.22 -4.48 7.10
N GLU A 176 12.76 -3.37 6.51
CA GLU A 176 13.56 -2.15 6.36
C GLU A 176 13.94 -1.54 7.71
N ASP A 177 13.05 -1.65 8.70
CA ASP A 177 13.32 -1.28 10.09
C ASP A 177 14.20 -2.30 10.85
N ASN A 178 14.80 -3.26 10.14
CA ASN A 178 15.64 -4.34 10.68
C ASN A 178 14.94 -5.22 11.72
N ARG A 179 13.63 -5.45 11.55
CA ARG A 179 12.85 -6.37 12.37
C ARG A 179 12.82 -7.77 11.79
N GLU A 180 12.28 -8.68 12.57
CA GLU A 180 11.98 -10.06 12.19
C GLU A 180 10.46 -10.25 12.14
N PRO A 181 9.84 -10.01 10.98
CA PRO A 181 8.41 -10.12 10.86
C PRO A 181 7.98 -11.59 10.65
N LEU A 182 6.91 -11.97 11.32
CA LEU A 182 6.35 -13.32 11.32
C LEU A 182 4.86 -13.21 10.96
N LEU A 183 4.37 -14.01 10.02
CA LEU A 183 2.95 -14.05 9.66
C LEU A 183 2.27 -15.17 10.45
N LEU A 184 1.20 -14.88 11.16
CA LEU A 184 0.30 -15.91 11.67
C LEU A 184 -0.68 -16.32 10.57
N LYS A 185 -0.72 -17.61 10.26
CA LYS A 185 -1.62 -18.24 9.28
C LYS A 185 -2.67 -19.12 9.94
#